data_AF-A0A7S3I8A7-F1
#
_entry.id   AF-A0A7S3I8A7-F1
#
_cell.length_a   1.000
_cell.length_b   1.000
_cell.length_c   1.000
_cell.angle_alpha   90.00
_cell.angle_beta   90.00
_cell.angle_gamma   90.00
#
_symmetry.space_group_name_H-M   'P 1'
#
loop_
_entity.id
_entity.type
_entity.pdbx_description
1 polymer ?
#
loop_
_entity_poly.entity_id
_entity_poly.type
_entity_poly.pdbx_seq_one_letter_code
_entity_poly.pdbx_strand_id
1 'polypeptide(L)'
;GFLSGAFTAKRSLTVLGGCLDFAGSGVVHMTGGVAALCAAAIIKPRIGRFDENGKPNAMPGHSSPFVVLGTFILWMGWYGFNPGSTLGITPEGYGTIMARAAMCTTLAAGAGGITCVFFDRIFSHTYDVAMVCNGILA
;
A
#
# COMPACT_ATOMS: atom_id res chain seq x y z
N GLY A 1 5.03 17.58 2.85
CA GLY A 1 4.29 17.09 1.69
C GLY A 1 2.80 17.31 1.87
N PHE A 2 2.01 17.20 0.79
CA PHE A 2 0.55 17.44 0.78
C PHE A 2 -0.20 16.73 1.92
N LEU A 3 0.30 15.56 2.34
CA LEU A 3 -0.27 14.72 3.39
C LEU A 3 0.56 14.71 4.68
N SER A 4 1.72 15.39 4.71
CA SER A 4 2.55 15.54 5.91
C SER A 4 2.12 16.70 6.81
N GLY A 5 0.90 17.22 6.62
CA GLY A 5 0.32 18.33 7.39
C GLY A 5 0.01 18.00 8.86
N ALA A 6 0.24 16.77 9.32
CA ALA A 6 -0.09 16.36 10.68
C ALA A 6 0.98 16.68 11.75
N PHE A 7 2.22 17.05 11.40
CA PHE A 7 3.25 17.32 12.43
C PHE A 7 4.13 18.53 12.11
N THR A 8 3.60 19.69 12.51
CA THR A 8 4.30 20.85 13.10
C THR A 8 5.83 20.81 13.03
N ALA A 9 6.39 21.81 12.34
CA ALA A 9 7.80 22.22 12.35
C ALA A 9 8.36 22.63 13.74
N LYS A 10 7.69 22.28 14.84
CA LYS A 10 8.20 22.37 16.21
C LYS A 10 8.36 20.97 16.76
N ARG A 11 9.61 20.51 16.71
CA ARG A 11 10.18 19.26 17.24
C ARG A 11 9.96 19.02 18.77
N SER A 12 9.02 19.72 19.41
CA SER A 12 8.95 19.92 20.87
C SER A 12 7.57 19.67 21.51
N LEU A 13 6.54 19.22 20.77
CA LEU A 13 5.15 19.20 21.29
C LEU A 13 4.52 17.81 21.42
N THR A 14 5.31 16.74 21.34
CA THR A 14 4.88 15.40 21.72
C THR A 14 5.88 14.82 22.70
N VAL A 15 5.40 14.34 23.84
CA VAL A 15 6.18 13.68 24.91
C VAL A 15 6.94 12.43 24.38
N LEU A 16 6.69 12.01 23.13
CA LEU A 16 7.22 10.80 22.46
C LEU A 16 7.88 11.04 21.08
N GLY A 17 8.09 12.29 20.62
CA GLY A 17 8.73 12.59 19.33
C GLY A 17 7.76 12.77 18.14
N GLY A 18 8.23 13.36 17.04
CA GLY A 18 7.41 13.74 15.86
C GLY A 18 7.26 12.60 14.84
N CYS A 19 6.07 12.43 14.28
CA CYS A 19 5.77 11.43 13.25
C CYS A 19 6.07 11.99 11.84
N LEU A 20 6.77 11.21 11.01
CA LEU A 20 7.08 11.54 9.62
C LEU A 20 6.24 10.69 8.68
N ASP A 21 5.28 11.32 8.01
CA ASP A 21 4.45 10.70 6.97
C ASP A 21 4.62 11.47 5.66
N PHE A 22 5.40 10.94 4.73
CA PHE A 22 5.79 11.67 3.51
C PHE A 22 4.62 11.83 2.52
N ALA A 23 3.93 10.72 2.23
CA ALA A 23 2.90 10.64 1.21
C ALA A 23 1.58 10.06 1.73
N GLY A 24 1.41 9.78 3.03
CA GLY A 24 0.12 9.38 3.60
C GLY A 24 -0.02 7.92 3.98
N SER A 25 1.07 7.24 4.37
CA SER A 25 1.00 5.86 4.89
C SER A 25 0.11 5.78 6.14
N GLY A 26 0.13 6.81 6.98
CA GLY A 26 -0.79 6.92 8.12
C GLY A 26 -2.17 7.41 7.67
N VAL A 27 -2.22 8.63 7.14
CA VAL A 27 -3.51 9.32 6.92
C VAL A 27 -4.39 8.66 5.85
N VAL A 28 -3.81 7.98 4.85
CA VAL A 28 -4.56 7.28 3.80
C VAL A 28 -4.60 5.78 4.05
N HIS A 29 -3.44 5.11 4.08
CA HIS A 29 -3.40 3.65 4.10
C HIS A 29 -3.79 3.05 5.45
N MET A 30 -3.23 3.54 6.56
CA MET A 30 -3.60 3.06 7.90
C MET A 30 -5.04 3.43 8.25
N THR A 31 -5.45 4.68 8.04
CA THR A 31 -6.84 5.11 8.30
C THR A 31 -7.83 4.27 7.49
N GLY A 32 -7.59 4.10 6.19
CA GLY A 32 -8.44 3.28 5.32
C GLY A 32 -8.46 1.81 5.74
N GLY A 33 -7.31 1.25 6.11
CA GLY A 33 -7.18 -0.14 6.57
C GLY A 33 -7.90 -0.39 7.90
N VAL A 34 -7.75 0.50 8.89
CA VAL A 34 -8.44 0.40 10.18
C VAL A 34 -9.95 0.58 9.99
N ALA A 35 -10.38 1.54 9.16
CA ALA A 35 -11.79 1.72 8.84
C ALA A 35 -12.38 0.46 8.16
N ALA A 36 -11.66 -0.13 7.21
CA ALA A 36 -12.05 -1.38 6.55
C ALA A 36 -12.13 -2.56 7.53
N LEU A 37 -11.18 -2.66 8.48
CA LEU A 37 -11.19 -3.67 9.53
C LEU A 37 -12.41 -3.52 10.45
N CYS A 38 -12.68 -2.31 10.93
CA CYS A 38 -13.85 -2.01 11.76
C CYS A 38 -15.16 -2.33 11.01
N ALA A 39 -15.26 -1.91 9.74
CA ALA A 39 -16.42 -2.20 8.90
C ALA A 39 -16.62 -3.71 8.70
N ALA A 40 -15.55 -4.46 8.43
CA ALA A 40 -15.61 -5.91 8.27
C ALA A 40 -16.04 -6.62 9.57
N ALA A 41 -15.59 -6.14 10.73
CA ALA A 41 -16.01 -6.67 12.03
C ALA A 41 -17.51 -6.44 12.32
N ILE A 42 -18.05 -5.29 11.91
CA ILE A 42 -19.46 -4.94 12.08
C ILE A 42 -20.36 -5.70 11.10
N ILE A 43 -19.99 -5.73 9.81
CA ILE A 43 -20.79 -6.35 8.74
C ILE A 43 -20.77 -7.89 8.84
N LYS A 44 -19.68 -8.45 9.40
CA LYS A 44 -19.41 -9.89 9.54
C LYS A 44 -19.04 -10.58 8.20
N PRO A 45 -18.57 -11.83 8.23
CA PRO A 45 -18.12 -12.54 7.03
C PRO A 45 -19.22 -12.79 6.01
N ARG A 46 -18.83 -12.85 4.73
CA ARG A 46 -19.72 -13.27 3.63
C ARG A 46 -20.17 -14.72 3.82
N ILE A 47 -21.39 -15.04 3.35
CA ILE A 47 -21.94 -16.39 3.36
C ILE A 47 -20.97 -17.34 2.63
N GLY A 48 -20.68 -18.50 3.24
CA GLY A 48 -19.76 -19.50 2.70
C GLY A 48 -18.27 -19.17 2.86
N ARG A 49 -17.91 -18.04 3.51
CA ARG A 49 -16.49 -17.68 3.74
C ARG A 49 -15.78 -18.62 4.69
N PHE A 50 -16.51 -19.18 5.65
CA PHE A 50 -16.00 -20.14 6.61
C PHE A 50 -16.84 -21.41 6.55
N ASP A 51 -16.20 -22.57 6.66
CA ASP A 51 -16.88 -23.86 6.78
C ASP A 51 -17.45 -24.06 8.20
N GLU A 52 -18.09 -25.20 8.45
CA GLU A 52 -18.68 -25.55 9.75
C GLU A 52 -17.66 -25.61 10.90
N ASN A 53 -16.38 -25.83 10.56
CA ASN A 53 -15.26 -25.86 11.50
C ASN A 53 -14.59 -24.49 11.65
N GLY A 54 -15.13 -23.44 11.01
CA GLY A 54 -14.56 -22.09 11.01
C GLY A 54 -13.33 -21.92 10.11
N LYS A 55 -13.00 -22.90 9.27
CA LYS A 55 -11.87 -22.82 8.34
C LYS A 55 -12.22 -21.92 7.15
N PRO A 56 -11.30 -21.04 6.72
CA PRO A 56 -11.56 -20.17 5.58
C PRO A 56 -11.66 -20.95 4.26
N ASN A 57 -12.73 -20.69 3.51
CA ASN A 57 -12.91 -21.17 2.14
C ASN A 57 -12.39 -20.13 1.14
N ALA A 58 -11.57 -20.57 0.19
CA ALA A 58 -11.06 -19.71 -0.87
C ALA A 58 -12.22 -19.21 -1.75
N MET A 59 -12.26 -17.90 -2.00
CA MET A 59 -13.21 -17.29 -2.93
C MET A 59 -12.39 -16.60 -4.03
N PRO A 60 -12.19 -17.26 -5.18
CA PRO A 60 -11.31 -16.75 -6.22
C PRO A 60 -11.85 -15.45 -6.80
N GLY A 61 -10.94 -14.60 -7.27
CA GLY A 61 -11.28 -13.37 -7.96
C GLY A 61 -11.99 -13.65 -9.28
N HIS A 62 -12.91 -12.78 -9.67
CA HIS A 62 -13.72 -12.94 -10.88
C HIS A 62 -12.92 -12.92 -12.20
N SER A 63 -11.74 -12.29 -12.22
CA SER A 63 -10.96 -12.03 -13.42
C SER A 63 -9.54 -11.58 -13.04
N SER A 64 -8.56 -12.41 -13.36
CA SER A 64 -7.14 -12.11 -13.16
C SER A 64 -6.63 -10.96 -14.04
N PRO A 65 -7.00 -10.85 -15.34
CA PRO A 65 -6.59 -9.72 -16.17
C PRO A 65 -7.01 -8.36 -15.62
N PHE A 66 -8.21 -8.25 -15.04
CA PHE A 66 -8.67 -6.99 -14.44
C PHE A 66 -7.91 -6.63 -13.15
N VAL A 67 -7.51 -7.63 -12.35
CA VAL A 67 -6.65 -7.40 -11.17
C VAL A 67 -5.30 -6.86 -11.59
N VAL A 68 -4.68 -7.45 -12.63
CA VAL A 68 -3.40 -6.99 -13.16
C VAL A 68 -3.51 -5.58 -13.73
N LEU A 69 -4.55 -5.31 -14.54
CA LEU A 69 -4.80 -3.96 -15.08
C LEU A 69 -5.00 -2.93 -13.96
N GLY A 70 -5.80 -3.25 -12.95
CA GLY A 70 -6.02 -2.38 -11.79
C GLY A 70 -4.71 -2.10 -11.03
N THR A 71 -3.87 -3.11 -10.87
CA THR A 71 -2.55 -2.98 -10.22
C THR A 71 -1.64 -2.02 -10.98
N PHE A 72 -1.59 -2.12 -12.32
CA PHE A 72 -0.80 -1.18 -13.13
C PHE A 72 -1.34 0.25 -13.07
N ILE A 73 -2.66 0.43 -13.06
CA ILE A 73 -3.28 1.76 -12.91
C ILE A 73 -2.91 2.36 -11.55
N LEU A 74 -3.00 1.58 -10.47
CA LEU A 74 -2.62 2.03 -9.13
C LEU A 74 -1.13 2.34 -9.02
N TRP A 75 -0.27 1.49 -9.58
CA TRP A 75 1.17 1.72 -9.57
C TRP A 75 1.54 2.99 -10.36
N MET A 76 0.97 3.19 -11.54
CA MET A 76 1.12 4.46 -12.27
C MET A 76 0.61 5.64 -11.43
N GLY A 77 -0.56 5.50 -10.81
CA GLY A 77 -1.13 6.52 -9.92
C GLY A 77 -0.22 6.89 -8.76
N TRP A 78 0.55 5.95 -8.22
CA TRP A 78 1.50 6.21 -7.14
C TRP A 78 2.68 7.11 -7.53
N TYR A 79 2.98 7.27 -8.82
CA TYR A 79 3.93 8.29 -9.27
C TYR A 79 3.36 9.72 -9.17
N GLY A 80 2.04 9.89 -9.20
CA GLY A 80 1.40 11.15 -8.83
C GLY A 80 1.35 11.33 -7.31
N PHE A 81 1.18 10.25 -6.56
CA PHE A 81 0.97 10.29 -5.11
C PHE A 81 2.28 10.49 -4.32
N ASN A 82 3.29 9.63 -4.52
CA ASN A 82 4.53 9.68 -3.73
C ASN A 82 5.46 10.82 -4.19
N PRO A 83 5.95 10.87 -5.45
CA PRO A 83 6.72 12.01 -5.94
C PRO A 83 5.96 13.33 -5.84
N GLY A 84 4.67 13.37 -6.20
CA GLY A 84 3.87 14.59 -6.13
C GLY A 84 3.70 15.14 -4.70
N SER A 85 3.90 14.31 -3.68
CA SER A 85 3.93 14.77 -2.28
C SER A 85 5.12 15.68 -1.96
N THR A 86 6.09 15.88 -2.86
CA THR A 86 7.09 16.96 -2.72
C THR A 86 6.52 18.36 -2.92
N LEU A 87 5.32 18.49 -3.50
CA LEU A 87 4.61 19.76 -3.76
C LEU A 87 5.31 20.74 -4.71
N GLY A 88 6.43 20.34 -5.31
CA GLY A 88 7.21 21.17 -6.21
C GLY A 88 8.60 20.61 -6.46
N ILE A 89 9.32 21.27 -7.36
CA ILE A 89 10.71 20.97 -7.73
C ILE A 89 11.66 22.13 -7.43
N THR A 90 11.12 23.27 -7.02
CA THR A 90 11.83 24.46 -6.55
C THR A 90 11.49 24.70 -5.07
N PRO A 91 12.39 25.30 -4.27
CA PRO A 91 13.78 25.71 -4.56
C PRO A 91 14.74 24.52 -4.71
N GLU A 92 16.03 24.79 -4.89
CA GLU A 92 17.08 23.78 -5.10
C GLU A 92 17.00 22.62 -4.09
N GLY A 93 17.16 21.38 -4.57
CA GLY A 93 17.06 20.15 -3.78
C GLY A 93 15.70 19.46 -3.79
N TYR A 94 14.59 20.17 -4.05
CA TYR A 94 13.25 19.56 -4.11
C TYR A 94 13.10 18.56 -5.26
N GLY A 95 13.68 18.88 -6.43
CA GLY A 95 13.73 17.95 -7.56
C GLY A 95 14.45 16.64 -7.22
N THR A 96 15.51 16.68 -6.42
CA THR A 96 16.23 15.49 -5.96
C THR A 96 15.37 14.64 -5.03
N ILE A 97 14.60 15.27 -4.12
CA ILE A 97 13.66 14.55 -3.24
C ILE A 97 12.58 13.86 -4.07
N MET A 98 12.02 14.57 -5.06
CA MET A 98 10.98 14.03 -5.94
C MET A 98 11.50 12.84 -6.75
N ALA A 99 12.70 12.96 -7.33
CA ALA A 99 13.33 11.88 -8.08
C ALA A 99 13.61 10.66 -7.19
N ARG A 100 14.11 10.86 -5.97
CA ARG A 100 14.33 9.77 -5.01
C ARG A 100 13.01 9.10 -4.63
N ALA A 101 11.96 9.87 -4.37
CA ALA A 101 10.64 9.32 -4.10
C ALA A 101 10.11 8.47 -5.29
N ALA A 102 10.30 8.93 -6.52
CA ALA A 102 9.91 8.17 -7.72
C ALA A 102 10.68 6.86 -7.83
N MET A 103 12.00 6.89 -7.65
CA MET A 103 12.84 5.69 -7.65
C MET A 103 12.43 4.70 -6.55
N CYS A 104 12.19 5.19 -5.34
CA CYS A 104 11.73 4.37 -4.23
C CYS A 104 10.37 3.73 -4.51
N THR A 105 9.43 4.44 -5.15
CA THR A 105 8.12 3.88 -5.54
C THR A 105 8.26 2.67 -6.46
N THR A 106 9.11 2.74 -7.49
CA THR A 106 9.32 1.61 -8.41
C THR A 106 10.03 0.45 -7.73
N LEU A 107 11.09 0.75 -6.97
CA LEU A 107 11.90 -0.28 -6.32
C LEU A 107 11.11 -0.99 -5.22
N ALA A 108 10.30 -0.28 -4.45
CA ALA A 108 9.44 -0.87 -3.41
C ALA A 108 8.39 -1.80 -4.03
N ALA A 109 7.66 -1.33 -5.04
CA ALA A 109 6.66 -2.13 -5.75
C ALA A 109 7.28 -3.38 -6.42
N GLY A 110 8.43 -3.22 -7.09
CA GLY A 110 9.15 -4.32 -7.71
C GLY A 110 9.67 -5.33 -6.68
N ALA A 111 10.26 -4.85 -5.58
CA ALA A 111 10.74 -5.71 -4.50
C ALA A 111 9.57 -6.47 -3.84
N GLY A 112 8.47 -5.79 -3.51
CA GLY A 112 7.28 -6.41 -2.92
C GLY A 112 6.69 -7.52 -3.80
N GLY A 113 6.55 -7.25 -5.11
CA GLY A 113 6.10 -8.25 -6.07
C GLY A 113 7.02 -9.48 -6.14
N ILE A 114 8.34 -9.27 -6.27
CA ILE A 114 9.33 -10.37 -6.32
C ILE A 114 9.34 -11.16 -5.02
N THR A 115 9.30 -10.48 -3.88
CA THR A 115 9.23 -11.12 -2.56
C THR A 115 8.00 -11.99 -2.43
N CYS A 116 6.82 -11.51 -2.85
CA CYS A 116 5.60 -12.32 -2.83
C CYS A 116 5.66 -13.53 -3.77
N VAL A 117 6.19 -13.40 -5.00
CA VAL A 117 6.42 -14.56 -5.90
C VAL A 117 7.32 -15.59 -5.23
N PHE A 118 8.41 -15.13 -4.62
CA PHE A 118 9.39 -16.01 -3.98
C PHE A 118 8.77 -16.76 -2.80
N PHE A 119 8.04 -16.07 -1.93
CA PHE A 119 7.37 -16.71 -0.80
C PHE A 119 6.19 -17.61 -1.23
N ASP A 120 5.41 -17.21 -2.23
CA ASP A 120 4.34 -18.05 -2.77
C ASP A 120 4.89 -19.37 -3.34
N ARG A 121 6.05 -19.31 -4.01
CA ARG A 121 6.74 -20.50 -4.50
C ARG A 121 7.20 -21.44 -3.37
N ILE A 122 7.60 -20.89 -2.23
CA ILE A 122 8.05 -21.68 -1.07
C ILE A 122 6.87 -22.34 -0.36
N PHE A 123 5.79 -21.59 -0.11
CA PHE A 123 4.68 -22.06 0.73
C PHE A 123 3.56 -22.75 -0.05
N SER A 124 3.17 -22.19 -1.18
CA SER A 124 2.06 -22.69 -2.00
C SER A 124 2.53 -23.66 -3.08
N HIS A 125 3.84 -23.68 -3.38
CA HIS A 125 4.46 -24.39 -4.50
C HIS A 125 3.89 -24.01 -5.89
N THR A 126 3.12 -22.94 -5.97
CA THR A 126 2.51 -22.38 -7.18
C THR A 126 3.05 -20.98 -7.46
N TYR A 127 2.59 -20.38 -8.56
CA TYR A 127 2.80 -18.98 -8.87
C TYR A 127 1.44 -18.31 -9.03
N ASP A 128 0.96 -17.66 -7.98
CA ASP A 128 -0.31 -16.94 -7.98
C ASP A 128 -0.11 -15.47 -8.36
N VAL A 129 -0.68 -15.09 -9.51
CA VAL A 129 -0.67 -13.72 -10.04
C VAL A 129 -1.32 -12.73 -9.06
N ALA A 130 -2.37 -13.13 -8.34
CA ALA A 130 -3.03 -12.26 -7.38
C ALA A 130 -2.12 -11.95 -6.19
N MET A 131 -1.32 -12.93 -5.73
CA MET A 131 -0.33 -12.73 -4.67
C MET A 131 0.78 -11.77 -5.10
N VAL A 132 1.25 -11.85 -6.35
CA VAL A 132 2.22 -10.87 -6.89
C VAL A 132 1.63 -9.47 -6.90
N CYS A 133 0.39 -9.33 -7.39
CA CYS A 133 -0.30 -8.04 -7.45
C CYS A 133 -0.49 -7.45 -6.04
N ASN A 134 -0.87 -8.27 -5.05
CA ASN A 134 -0.95 -7.84 -3.67
C ASN A 134 0.42 -7.40 -3.12
N GLY A 135 1.49 -8.11 -3.47
CA GLY A 135 2.86 -7.74 -3.09
C GLY A 135 3.33 -6.42 -3.69
N ILE A 136 2.93 -6.11 -4.92
CA ILE A 136 3.18 -4.82 -5.56
C ILE A 136 2.47 -3.68 -4.81
N LEU A 137 1.30 -3.97 -4.22
CA LEU A 137 0.43 -2.98 -3.58
C LEU A 137 0.59 -2.88 -2.04
N ALA A 138 1.42 -3.71 -1.44
CA ALA A 138 1.67 -3.75 0.01
C ALA A 138 2.62 -2.63 0.46
#